data_AF-A0A0F7ZS71-F1
#
_entry.id   AF-A0A0F7ZS71-F1
#
_cell.length_a   1.000
_cell.length_b   1.000
_cell.length_c   1.000
_cell.angle_alpha   90.00
_cell.angle_beta   90.00
_cell.angle_gamma   90.00
#
_symmetry.space_group_name_H-M   'P 1'
#
loop_
_entity.id
_entity.type
_entity.pdbx_description
1 polymer ?
#
loop_
_entity_poly.entity_id
_entity_poly.type
_entity_poly.pdbx_seq_one_letter_code
_entity_poly.pdbx_strand_id
1 'polypeptide(L)'
;MPRNPLTLETFSAGDSSAPVPWTTPSRLRIWQWLPRLRTTDRAAQLSNLGTWLGTRFDRTGSMDNLDRAVEVADMAVAATPQDHPDRAARLNNLGCILGMRFERTGSMEDLDRAVEVADMAVAATPQDHPDRAARLSNLGTWLGTRFER
;
A
#
# COMPACT_ATOMS: atom_id res chain seq x y z
N MET A 1 -55.48 51.55 34.83
CA MET A 1 -54.98 50.40 35.62
C MET A 1 -55.06 49.16 34.74
N PRO A 2 -54.12 48.19 34.74
CA PRO A 2 -52.86 48.02 35.52
C PRO A 2 -51.59 48.19 34.60
N ARG A 3 -50.37 48.60 35.03
CA ARG A 3 -49.29 47.96 35.83
C ARG A 3 -49.03 46.50 35.41
N ASN A 4 -47.85 45.99 35.07
CA ASN A 4 -46.44 46.39 35.21
C ASN A 4 -45.60 45.51 34.22
N PRO A 5 -44.25 45.57 34.15
CA PRO A 5 -43.48 45.47 32.91
C PRO A 5 -42.65 44.16 32.90
N LEU A 6 -41.79 43.96 31.91
CA LEU A 6 -40.35 43.73 32.13
C LEU A 6 -39.63 43.61 30.77
N THR A 7 -38.91 44.70 30.48
CA THR A 7 -37.56 44.73 29.89
C THR A 7 -37.33 44.14 28.48
N LEU A 8 -37.48 45.05 27.51
CA LEU A 8 -36.44 45.51 26.57
C LEU A 8 -35.53 44.44 25.97
N GLU A 9 -35.96 43.91 24.82
CA GLU A 9 -35.04 43.55 23.75
C GLU A 9 -34.55 44.82 23.05
N THR A 10 -33.24 45.04 23.05
CA THR A 10 -32.57 45.87 22.05
C THR A 10 -31.25 45.20 21.68
N PHE A 11 -31.13 44.69 20.45
CA PHE A 11 -30.36 45.39 19.42
C PHE A 11 -30.57 44.69 18.07
N SER A 12 -31.21 45.40 17.16
CA SER A 12 -31.26 45.05 15.74
C SER A 12 -30.02 45.64 15.06
N ALA A 13 -29.33 44.84 14.25
CA ALA A 13 -29.15 45.10 12.82
C ALA A 13 -28.00 44.24 12.25
N GLY A 14 -28.23 43.67 11.06
CA GLY A 14 -27.16 43.55 10.06
C GLY A 14 -26.73 42.14 9.64
N ASP A 15 -27.59 41.50 8.86
CA ASP A 15 -27.29 40.97 7.52
C ASP A 15 -26.31 39.79 7.28
N SER A 16 -26.77 38.91 6.37
CA SER A 16 -26.01 38.07 5.42
C SER A 16 -25.45 36.70 5.83
N SER A 17 -26.20 35.67 5.39
CA SER A 17 -25.76 34.47 4.66
C SER A 17 -24.45 33.77 5.06
N ALA A 18 -24.56 32.70 5.85
CA ALA A 18 -23.93 31.38 5.59
C ALA A 18 -24.33 30.36 6.68
N PRO A 19 -24.79 29.14 6.37
CA PRO A 19 -24.97 28.09 7.38
C PRO A 19 -23.62 27.47 7.78
N VAL A 20 -23.34 27.49 9.09
CA VAL A 20 -22.16 26.91 9.74
C VAL A 20 -22.31 25.37 9.82
N PRO A 21 -21.41 24.53 9.25
CA PRO A 21 -21.58 23.08 9.30
C PRO A 21 -20.72 22.46 10.40
N TRP A 22 -21.26 22.37 11.62
CA TRP A 22 -20.82 21.35 12.58
C TRP A 22 -22.03 20.63 13.18
N THR A 23 -22.88 20.06 12.36
CA THR A 23 -23.84 19.07 12.87
C THR A 23 -23.16 17.71 12.97
N THR A 24 -22.99 17.25 14.20
CA THR A 24 -22.54 15.92 14.64
C THR A 24 -23.07 14.80 13.74
N PRO A 25 -22.23 13.94 13.13
CA PRO A 25 -22.74 12.81 12.39
C PRO A 25 -23.26 11.73 13.35
N SER A 26 -24.49 11.29 13.10
CA SER A 26 -25.18 10.23 13.83
C SER A 26 -24.33 8.95 13.95
N ARG A 27 -24.39 8.33 15.14
CA ARG A 27 -23.61 7.18 15.66
C ARG A 27 -23.63 5.86 14.86
N LEU A 28 -24.00 5.84 13.58
CA LEU A 28 -24.24 4.58 12.84
C LEU A 28 -23.28 4.26 11.69
N ARG A 29 -22.17 4.99 11.49
CA ARG A 29 -21.23 4.67 10.38
C ARG A 29 -19.74 4.70 10.73
N ILE A 30 -19.36 4.54 12.00
CA ILE A 30 -17.93 4.48 12.38
C ILE A 30 -17.31 3.15 11.89
N TRP A 31 -18.08 2.06 11.85
CA TRP A 31 -17.61 0.74 11.41
C TRP A 31 -17.33 0.61 9.90
N GLN A 32 -17.85 1.54 9.09
CA GLN A 32 -17.70 1.50 7.62
C GLN A 32 -16.31 2.00 7.17
N TRP A 33 -15.55 2.62 8.08
CA TRP A 33 -14.19 3.13 7.83
C TRP A 33 -13.09 2.26 8.45
N LEU A 34 -13.45 1.21 9.20
CA LEU A 34 -12.53 0.31 9.89
C LEU A 34 -11.96 -0.90 9.10
N PRO A 35 -12.24 -1.13 7.80
CA PRO A 35 -11.48 -2.14 7.04
C PRO A 35 -10.06 -1.67 6.70
N ARG A 36 -9.90 -0.39 6.32
CA ARG A 36 -8.64 0.16 5.81
C ARG A 36 -7.49 0.05 6.79
N LEU A 37 -7.73 0.31 8.08
CA LEU A 37 -6.70 0.25 9.11
C LEU A 37 -6.26 -1.20 9.41
N ARG A 38 -7.17 -2.18 9.34
CA ARG A 38 -6.84 -3.60 9.59
C ARG A 38 -6.11 -4.26 8.42
N THR A 39 -6.42 -3.85 7.19
CA THR A 39 -5.74 -4.37 5.99
C THR A 39 -4.34 -3.82 5.85
N THR A 40 -4.10 -2.55 6.20
CA THR A 40 -2.76 -1.93 6.14
C THR A 40 -1.79 -2.57 7.12
N ASP A 41 -2.21 -2.82 8.36
CA ASP A 41 -1.38 -3.47 9.38
C ASP A 41 -1.04 -4.93 8.97
N ARG A 42 -2.04 -5.69 8.51
CA ARG A 42 -1.82 -7.04 7.96
C ARG A 42 -0.86 -7.02 6.78
N ALA A 43 -1.00 -6.07 5.87
CA ALA A 43 -0.10 -5.95 4.74
C ALA A 43 1.33 -5.69 5.25
N ALA A 44 1.56 -4.70 6.12
CA ALA A 44 2.89 -4.39 6.66
C ALA A 44 3.55 -5.61 7.31
N GLN A 45 2.79 -6.37 8.11
CA GLN A 45 3.25 -7.63 8.70
C GLN A 45 3.66 -8.66 7.65
N LEU A 46 2.88 -8.84 6.57
CA LEU A 46 3.21 -9.77 5.49
C LEU A 46 4.45 -9.33 4.70
N SER A 47 4.64 -8.03 4.47
CA SER A 47 5.85 -7.53 3.77
C SER A 47 7.10 -7.80 4.57
N ASN A 48 7.07 -7.47 5.87
CA ASN A 48 8.20 -7.68 6.77
C ASN A 48 8.53 -9.17 6.90
N LEU A 49 7.50 -10.03 6.95
CA LEU A 49 7.67 -11.47 6.94
C LEU A 49 8.29 -11.97 5.62
N GLY A 50 7.85 -11.46 4.48
CA GLY A 50 8.42 -11.79 3.16
C GLY A 50 9.90 -11.42 3.06
N THR A 51 10.27 -10.20 3.50
CA THR A 51 11.68 -9.77 3.57
C THR A 51 12.50 -10.66 4.52
N TRP A 52 11.97 -10.96 5.71
CA TRP A 52 12.66 -11.82 6.67
C TRP A 52 12.87 -13.25 6.15
N LEU A 53 11.87 -13.82 5.47
CA LEU A 53 11.98 -15.14 4.83
C LEU A 53 13.00 -15.12 3.69
N GLY A 54 13.04 -14.06 2.88
CA GLY A 54 14.09 -13.87 1.86
C GLY A 54 15.50 -13.82 2.46
N THR A 55 15.73 -13.01 3.50
CA THR A 55 17.03 -12.99 4.19
C THR A 55 17.38 -14.33 4.84
N ARG A 56 16.38 -15.07 5.33
CA ARG A 56 16.59 -16.42 5.86
C ARG A 56 16.89 -17.42 4.75
N PHE A 57 16.33 -17.26 3.56
CA PHE A 57 16.69 -18.04 2.39
C PHE A 57 18.16 -17.84 2.03
N ASP A 58 18.66 -16.61 1.98
CA ASP A 58 20.07 -16.33 1.71
C ASP A 58 21.01 -17.05 2.70
N ARG A 59 20.56 -17.22 3.95
CA ARG A 59 21.31 -17.91 5.00
C ARG A 59 21.18 -19.43 5.00
N THR A 60 20.06 -19.97 4.51
CA THR A 60 19.73 -21.41 4.68
C THR A 60 19.66 -22.20 3.37
N GLY A 61 19.52 -21.52 2.23
CA GLY A 61 19.38 -22.13 0.91
C GLY A 61 18.15 -23.04 0.73
N SER A 62 17.18 -23.00 1.65
CA SER A 62 16.02 -23.90 1.63
C SER A 62 14.95 -23.39 0.66
N MET A 63 14.70 -24.14 -0.41
CA MET A 63 13.67 -23.81 -1.40
C MET A 63 12.28 -23.62 -0.79
N ASP A 64 11.92 -24.40 0.24
CA ASP A 64 10.65 -24.24 0.97
C ASP A 64 10.49 -22.84 1.58
N ASN A 65 11.57 -22.23 2.09
CA ASN A 65 11.53 -20.87 2.60
C ASN A 65 11.30 -19.84 1.49
N LEU A 66 11.82 -20.11 0.29
CA LEU A 66 11.68 -19.23 -0.87
C LEU A 66 10.29 -19.31 -1.48
N ASP A 67 9.75 -20.52 -1.66
CA ASP A 67 8.37 -20.74 -2.08
C ASP A 67 7.40 -20.05 -1.12
N ARG A 68 7.64 -20.22 0.20
CA ARG A 68 6.83 -19.55 1.21
C ARG A 68 6.98 -18.02 1.17
N ALA A 69 8.16 -17.50 0.84
CA ALA A 69 8.39 -16.07 0.68
C ALA A 69 7.58 -15.50 -0.49
N VAL A 70 7.52 -16.23 -1.63
CA VAL A 70 6.68 -15.85 -2.78
C VAL A 70 5.22 -15.78 -2.36
N GLU A 71 4.69 -16.83 -1.74
CA GLU A 71 3.28 -16.87 -1.29
C GLU A 71 2.93 -15.71 -0.36
N VAL A 72 3.80 -15.42 0.61
CA VAL A 72 3.58 -14.34 1.58
C VAL A 72 3.65 -12.96 0.91
N ALA A 73 4.58 -12.77 -0.02
CA ALA A 73 4.70 -11.53 -0.79
C ALA A 73 3.48 -11.31 -1.71
N ASP A 74 2.97 -12.37 -2.36
CA ASP A 74 1.73 -12.33 -3.13
C ASP A 74 0.53 -11.91 -2.27
N MET A 75 0.37 -12.53 -1.10
CA MET A 75 -0.68 -12.16 -0.16
C MET A 75 -0.55 -10.69 0.28
N ALA A 76 0.67 -10.19 0.48
CA ALA A 76 0.91 -8.80 0.84
C ALA A 76 0.47 -7.84 -0.28
N VAL A 77 0.77 -8.16 -1.54
CA VAL A 77 0.36 -7.38 -2.70
C VAL A 77 -1.16 -7.41 -2.87
N ALA A 78 -1.79 -8.59 -2.75
CA ALA A 78 -3.23 -8.77 -2.88
C ALA A 78 -4.01 -8.04 -1.78
N ALA A 79 -3.49 -7.99 -0.55
CA ALA A 79 -4.09 -7.27 0.57
C ALA A 79 -3.94 -5.73 0.49
N THR A 80 -3.11 -5.23 -0.43
CA THR A 80 -2.78 -3.80 -0.53
C THR A 80 -3.58 -3.14 -1.66
N PRO A 81 -4.39 -2.10 -1.39
CA PRO A 81 -5.12 -1.38 -2.42
C PRO A 81 -4.23 -0.82 -3.53
N GLN A 82 -4.77 -0.68 -4.75
CA GLN A 82 -4.01 -0.22 -5.92
C GLN A 82 -3.34 1.15 -5.69
N ASP A 83 -4.04 2.08 -5.04
CA ASP A 83 -3.58 3.45 -4.83
C ASP A 83 -2.78 3.64 -3.52
N HIS A 84 -2.43 2.55 -2.84
CA HIS A 84 -1.71 2.62 -1.58
C HIS A 84 -0.23 2.95 -1.80
N PRO A 85 0.38 3.89 -1.05
CA PRO A 85 1.77 4.31 -1.25
C PRO A 85 2.76 3.13 -1.17
N ASP A 86 2.56 2.21 -0.23
CA ASP A 86 3.43 1.04 -0.07
C ASP A 86 3.23 -0.06 -1.12
N ARG A 87 2.20 0.00 -1.98
CA ARG A 87 1.93 -1.06 -2.96
C ARG A 87 3.15 -1.29 -3.84
N ALA A 88 3.74 -0.20 -4.28
CA ALA A 88 4.91 -0.22 -5.12
C ALA A 88 6.05 -0.97 -4.41
N ALA A 89 6.30 -0.74 -3.11
CA ALA A 89 7.40 -1.39 -2.39
C ALA A 89 7.18 -2.91 -2.26
N ARG A 90 5.93 -3.33 -2.06
CA ARG A 90 5.54 -4.75 -1.96
C ARG A 90 5.70 -5.49 -3.29
N LEU A 91 5.30 -4.86 -4.39
CA LEU A 91 5.54 -5.38 -5.74
C LEU A 91 7.04 -5.54 -5.98
N ASN A 92 7.85 -4.53 -5.66
CA ASN A 92 9.31 -4.64 -5.80
C ASN A 92 9.89 -5.82 -5.01
N ASN A 93 9.43 -6.03 -3.76
CA ASN A 93 9.86 -7.16 -2.94
C ASN A 93 9.50 -8.52 -3.58
N LEU A 94 8.26 -8.66 -4.07
CA LEU A 94 7.83 -9.86 -4.78
C LEU A 94 8.69 -10.13 -6.03
N GLY A 95 8.97 -9.10 -6.84
CA GLY A 95 9.85 -9.22 -8.00
C GLY A 95 11.26 -9.71 -7.63
N CYS A 96 11.85 -9.19 -6.56
CA CYS A 96 13.14 -9.65 -6.06
C CYS A 96 13.10 -11.13 -5.62
N ILE A 97 12.06 -11.55 -4.89
CA ILE A 97 11.91 -12.93 -4.43
C ILE A 97 11.76 -13.90 -5.60
N LEU A 98 10.96 -13.55 -6.61
CA LEU A 98 10.81 -14.34 -7.84
C LEU A 98 12.14 -14.44 -8.61
N GLY A 99 12.88 -13.35 -8.70
CA GLY A 99 14.22 -13.35 -9.30
C GLY A 99 15.22 -14.26 -8.58
N MET A 100 15.26 -14.22 -7.24
CA MET A 100 16.06 -15.15 -6.44
C MET A 100 15.64 -16.61 -6.68
N ARG A 101 14.35 -16.87 -6.88
CA ARG A 101 13.83 -18.21 -7.20
C ARG A 101 14.27 -18.65 -8.59
N PHE A 102 14.17 -17.78 -9.59
CA PHE A 102 14.70 -18.03 -10.92
C PHE A 102 16.20 -18.36 -10.91
N GLU A 103 17.03 -17.62 -10.17
CA GLU A 103 18.47 -17.88 -10.08
C GLU A 103 18.78 -19.29 -9.55
N ARG A 104 17.87 -19.88 -8.79
CA ARG A 104 18.01 -21.19 -8.17
C ARG A 104 17.40 -22.31 -8.99
N THR A 105 16.26 -22.06 -9.63
CA THR A 105 15.48 -23.07 -10.37
C THR A 105 15.75 -23.04 -11.87
N GLY A 106 16.20 -21.91 -12.41
CA GLY A 106 16.25 -21.64 -13.85
C GLY A 106 14.87 -21.51 -14.50
N SER A 107 13.80 -21.38 -13.71
CA SER A 107 12.42 -21.35 -14.22
C SER A 107 12.12 -20.04 -14.95
N MET A 108 11.97 -20.10 -16.28
CA MET A 108 11.59 -18.93 -17.07
C MET A 108 10.25 -18.32 -16.64
N GLU A 109 9.33 -19.12 -16.08
CA GLU A 109 8.07 -18.62 -15.52
C GLU A 109 8.31 -17.67 -14.33
N ASP A 110 9.25 -18.00 -13.44
CA ASP A 110 9.60 -17.14 -12.31
C ASP A 110 10.25 -15.83 -12.81
N LEU A 111 11.07 -15.90 -13.86
CA LEU A 111 11.72 -14.73 -14.46
C LEU A 111 10.72 -13.81 -15.17
N ASP A 112 9.83 -14.38 -15.99
CA ASP A 112 8.79 -13.64 -16.69
C ASP A 112 7.90 -12.92 -15.67
N ARG A 113 7.50 -13.62 -14.60
CA ARG A 113 6.71 -13.03 -13.52
C ARG A 113 7.48 -11.96 -12.74
N ALA A 114 8.79 -12.13 -12.52
CA ALA A 114 9.61 -11.10 -11.89
C ALA A 114 9.64 -9.80 -12.71
N VAL A 115 9.74 -9.91 -14.04
CA VAL A 115 9.66 -8.76 -14.96
C VAL A 115 8.30 -8.08 -14.88
N GLU A 116 7.21 -8.85 -14.97
CA GLU A 116 5.84 -8.30 -14.90
C GLU A 116 5.61 -7.54 -13.59
N VAL A 117 5.98 -8.13 -12.46
CA VAL A 117 5.79 -7.52 -11.15
C VAL A 117 6.69 -6.30 -10.95
N ALA A 118 7.92 -6.32 -11.47
CA ALA A 118 8.82 -5.16 -11.45
C ALA A 118 8.27 -3.99 -12.29
N ASP A 119 7.68 -4.28 -13.45
CA ASP A 119 7.01 -3.28 -14.28
C ASP A 119 5.81 -2.65 -13.56
N MET A 120 4.97 -3.47 -12.92
CA MET A 120 3.89 -2.99 -12.06
C MET A 120 4.40 -2.12 -10.91
N ALA A 121 5.55 -2.45 -10.32
CA ALA A 121 6.16 -1.67 -9.24
C ALA A 121 6.60 -0.28 -9.74
N VAL A 122 7.14 -0.18 -10.95
CA VAL A 122 7.52 1.09 -11.60
C VAL A 122 6.27 1.90 -11.94
N ALA A 123 5.23 1.26 -12.47
CA ALA A 123 3.96 1.91 -12.80
C ALA A 123 3.27 2.49 -11.54
N ALA A 124 3.35 1.79 -10.41
CA ALA A 124 2.79 2.24 -9.13
C ALA A 124 3.63 3.32 -8.42
N THR A 125 4.81 3.68 -8.94
CA THR A 125 5.70 4.65 -8.31
C THR A 125 5.59 6.02 -8.99
N PRO A 126 5.30 7.12 -8.28
CA PRO A 126 5.31 8.46 -8.86
C PRO A 126 6.65 8.81 -9.52
N GLN A 127 6.62 9.66 -10.55
CA GLN A 127 7.82 10.00 -11.33
C GLN A 127 8.93 10.61 -10.47
N ASP A 128 8.58 11.45 -9.50
CA ASP A 128 9.53 12.17 -8.63
C ASP A 128 9.85 11.41 -7.34
N HIS A 129 9.40 10.16 -7.21
CA HIS A 129 9.65 9.37 -6.01
C HIS A 129 11.12 8.96 -5.92
N PRO A 130 11.79 9.11 -4.76
CA PRO A 130 13.21 8.82 -4.59
C PRO A 130 13.58 7.38 -4.98
N ASP A 131 12.72 6.42 -4.64
CA ASP A 131 12.96 5.00 -4.95
C ASP A 131 12.67 4.60 -6.41
N ARG A 132 12.16 5.50 -7.27
CA ARG A 132 11.80 5.15 -8.66
C ARG A 132 13.00 4.64 -9.44
N ALA A 133 14.15 5.26 -9.26
CA ALA A 133 15.39 4.85 -9.92
C ALA A 133 15.77 3.41 -9.54
N ALA A 134 15.71 3.05 -8.26
CA ALA A 134 16.04 1.70 -7.80
C ALA A 134 15.12 0.63 -8.42
N ARG A 135 13.82 0.93 -8.54
CA ARG A 135 12.84 0.00 -9.14
C ARG A 135 13.05 -0.17 -10.65
N LEU A 136 13.37 0.92 -11.35
CA LEU A 136 13.76 0.87 -12.76
C LEU A 136 15.03 0.06 -12.97
N SER A 137 16.02 0.21 -12.08
CA SER A 137 17.23 -0.64 -12.11
C SER A 137 16.88 -2.12 -11.94
N ASN A 138 16.01 -2.47 -11.00
CA ASN A 138 15.58 -3.85 -10.80
C ASN A 138 14.86 -4.41 -12.04
N LEU A 139 13.95 -3.63 -12.65
CA LEU A 139 13.31 -4.01 -13.91
C LEU A 139 14.33 -4.21 -15.02
N GLY A 140 15.31 -3.31 -15.15
CA GLY A 140 16.41 -3.43 -16.10
C GLY A 140 17.23 -4.71 -15.90
N THR A 141 17.55 -5.06 -14.65
CA THR A 141 18.22 -6.32 -14.33
C THR A 141 17.42 -7.53 -14.80
N TRP A 142 16.12 -7.61 -14.49
CA TRP A 142 15.32 -8.78 -14.90
C TRP A 142 15.12 -8.86 -16.42
N LEU A 143 14.95 -7.73 -17.09
CA LEU A 143 14.89 -7.67 -18.56
C LEU A 143 16.21 -8.10 -19.20
N GLY A 144 17.35 -7.68 -18.65
CA GLY A 144 18.67 -8.11 -19.10
C GLY A 144 18.85 -9.61 -18.95
N THR A 145 18.58 -10.14 -17.75
CA THR A 145 18.63 -11.58 -17.47
C THR A 145 17.72 -12.37 -18.41
N ARG A 146 16.52 -11.86 -18.72
CA ARG A 146 15.58 -12.50 -19.65
C ARG A 146 16.11 -12.54 -21.08
N PHE A 147 16.81 -11.50 -21.52
CA PHE A 147 17.39 -11.45 -22.85
C PHE A 147 18.60 -12.40 -23.02
N GLU A 148 19.31 -12.70 -21.92
CA GLU A 148 20.48 -13.58 -21.92
C GLU A 148 20.16 -15.08 -21.90
N ARG A 149 18.91 -15.47 -21.62
CA ARG A 149 18.47 -16.87 -21.52
C ARG A 149 17.80 -17.35 -22.80
#